data_AF-A0AAW9Q8Z4-F1
#
_entry.id   AF-A0AAW9Q8Z4-F1
#
_cell.length_a   1.000
_cell.length_b   1.000
_cell.length_c   1.000
_cell.angle_alpha   90.00
_cell.angle_beta   90.00
_cell.angle_gamma   90.00
#
_symmetry.space_group_name_H-M   'P 1'
#
loop_
_entity.id
_entity.type
_entity.pdbx_description
1 polymer ?
#
loop_
_entity_poly.entity_id
_entity_poly.type
_entity_poly.pdbx_seq_one_letter_code
_entity_poly.pdbx_strand_id
1 'polypeptide(L)'
;MSNTTRHIAAALGWLIALPLVAVALFALGALPGSELHSTVVSVVWGSGLVAVFSSWALRDAPSHGKSRNVALGFTAAWFLVFFFAVFPYLFVTRGVRSGLVASLRFLSLCLGFAILWFGVPAVFSRLF
;
A
#
# COMPACT_ATOMS: atom_id res chain seq x y z
N MET A 1 -24.29 -9.88 4.88
CA MET A 1 -22.89 -9.75 4.40
C MET A 1 -21.96 -10.32 5.45
N SER A 2 -21.02 -11.20 5.08
CA SER A 2 -19.97 -11.64 5.99
C SER A 2 -18.94 -10.53 6.23
N ASN A 3 -18.18 -10.60 7.32
CA ASN A 3 -17.10 -9.65 7.59
C ASN A 3 -16.04 -9.64 6.48
N THR A 4 -15.73 -10.80 5.91
CA THR A 4 -14.87 -10.92 4.72
C THR A 4 -15.42 -10.10 3.54
N THR A 5 -16.72 -10.18 3.25
CA THR A 5 -17.33 -9.39 2.17
C THR A 5 -17.20 -7.89 2.43
N ARG A 6 -17.31 -7.44 3.69
CA ARG A 6 -17.11 -6.02 4.06
C ARG A 6 -15.67 -5.57 3.80
N HIS A 7 -14.67 -6.36 4.18
CA HIS A 7 -13.27 -6.05 3.93
C HIS A 7 -12.94 -6.03 2.43
N ILE A 8 -13.48 -6.98 1.65
CA ILE A 8 -13.31 -6.97 0.18
C ILE A 8 -13.95 -5.71 -0.43
N ALA A 9 -15.17 -5.37 -0.03
CA ALA A 9 -15.83 -4.15 -0.51
C ALA A 9 -15.05 -2.88 -0.14
N ALA A 10 -14.50 -2.81 1.08
CA ALA A 10 -13.65 -1.71 1.51
C ALA A 10 -12.33 -1.64 0.71
N ALA A 11 -11.71 -2.78 0.43
CA ALA A 11 -10.49 -2.86 -0.38
C ALA A 11 -10.76 -2.39 -1.82
N LEU A 12 -11.84 -2.87 -2.45
CA LEU A 12 -12.26 -2.44 -3.79
C LEU A 12 -12.60 -0.95 -3.82
N GLY A 13 -13.33 -0.46 -2.81
CA GLY A 13 -13.64 0.95 -2.64
C GLY A 13 -12.37 1.80 -2.56
N TRP A 14 -11.40 1.40 -1.74
CA TRP A 14 -10.13 2.12 -1.62
C TRP A 14 -9.26 2.03 -2.87
N LEU A 15 -9.22 0.85 -3.50
CA LEU A 15 -8.48 0.60 -4.74
C LEU A 15 -8.88 1.59 -5.84
N ILE A 16 -10.18 1.92 -5.92
CA ILE A 16 -10.75 2.76 -6.98
C ILE A 16 -10.89 4.23 -6.54
N ALA A 17 -11.40 4.48 -5.32
CA ALA A 17 -11.77 5.83 -4.89
C ALA A 17 -10.56 6.75 -4.78
N LEU A 18 -9.45 6.28 -4.20
CA LEU A 18 -8.30 7.15 -3.98
C LEU A 18 -7.63 7.58 -5.31
N PRO A 19 -7.39 6.69 -6.30
CA PRO A 19 -6.92 7.13 -7.62
C PRO A 19 -7.88 8.10 -8.31
N LEU A 20 -9.19 7.88 -8.24
CA LEU A 20 -10.17 8.80 -8.84
C LEU A 20 -10.12 10.18 -8.19
N VAL A 21 -10.07 10.23 -6.84
CA VAL A 21 -9.94 11.49 -6.10
C VAL A 21 -8.61 12.17 -6.44
N ALA A 22 -7.50 11.43 -6.47
CA ALA A 22 -6.19 11.99 -6.80
C ALA A 22 -6.16 12.57 -8.21
N VAL A 23 -6.67 11.85 -9.22
CA VAL A 23 -6.76 12.34 -10.61
C VAL A 23 -7.59 13.61 -10.67
N ALA A 24 -8.75 13.66 -9.99
CA ALA A 24 -9.57 14.86 -9.95
C ALA A 24 -8.83 16.05 -9.29
N LEU A 25 -8.13 15.82 -8.18
CA LEU A 25 -7.36 16.86 -7.49
C LEU A 25 -6.18 17.38 -8.34
N PHE A 26 -5.50 16.52 -9.08
CA PHE A 26 -4.46 16.94 -10.03
C PHE A 26 -5.06 17.73 -11.20
N ALA A 27 -6.19 17.27 -11.77
CA ALA A 27 -6.85 17.95 -12.88
C ALA A 27 -7.38 19.35 -12.49
N LEU A 28 -7.83 19.51 -11.25
CA LEU A 28 -8.29 20.79 -10.70
C LEU A 28 -7.13 21.69 -10.23
N GLY A 29 -5.88 21.23 -10.29
CA GLY A 29 -4.72 21.97 -9.78
C GLY A 29 -4.67 22.11 -8.25
N ALA A 30 -5.53 21.38 -7.53
CA ALA A 30 -5.57 21.38 -6.07
C ALA A 30 -4.39 20.62 -5.44
N LEU A 31 -3.81 19.66 -6.19
CA LEU A 31 -2.55 19.02 -5.85
C LEU A 31 -1.45 19.44 -6.84
N PRO A 32 -0.28 19.91 -6.36
CA PRO A 32 0.85 20.18 -7.24
C PRO A 32 1.31 18.90 -7.93
N GLY A 33 1.52 18.95 -9.25
CA GLY A 33 2.02 17.82 -10.05
C GLY A 33 3.48 17.43 -9.80
N SER A 34 4.02 17.66 -8.59
CA SER A 34 5.40 17.33 -8.26
C SER A 34 5.56 15.83 -7.96
N GLU A 35 6.77 15.31 -8.17
CA GLU A 35 7.09 13.91 -7.89
C GLU A 35 6.76 13.50 -6.45
N LEU A 36 6.95 14.44 -5.49
CA LEU A 36 6.65 14.21 -4.08
C LEU A 36 5.16 13.92 -3.85
N HIS A 37 4.26 14.71 -4.45
CA HIS A 37 2.82 14.54 -4.26
C HIS A 37 2.34 13.23 -4.86
N SER A 38 2.77 12.91 -6.09
CA SER A 38 2.46 11.62 -6.73
C SER A 38 2.97 10.45 -5.89
N THR A 39 4.17 10.56 -5.32
CA THR A 39 4.72 9.54 -4.42
C THR A 39 3.86 9.38 -3.16
N VAL A 40 3.50 10.48 -2.50
CA VAL A 40 2.66 10.46 -1.29
C VAL A 40 1.30 9.81 -1.59
N VAL A 41 0.66 10.16 -2.70
CA VAL A 41 -0.62 9.55 -3.12
C VAL A 41 -0.48 8.04 -3.31
N SER A 42 0.55 7.58 -4.03
CA SER A 42 0.80 6.14 -4.23
C SER A 42 1.03 5.39 -2.92
N VAL A 43 1.67 6.05 -1.96
CA VAL A 43 1.95 5.47 -0.64
C VAL A 43 0.69 5.38 0.20
N VAL A 44 -0.11 6.45 0.27
CA VAL A 44 -1.40 6.45 0.96
C VAL A 44 -2.32 5.39 0.36
N TRP A 45 -2.32 5.27 -0.98
CA TRP A 45 -3.07 4.24 -1.68
C TRP A 45 -2.69 2.83 -1.23
N GLY A 46 -1.40 2.49 -1.30
CA GLY A 46 -0.92 1.17 -0.91
C GLY A 46 -1.12 0.88 0.57
N SER A 47 -0.88 1.87 1.43
CA SER A 47 -1.01 1.76 2.88
C SER A 47 -2.46 1.46 3.29
N GLY A 48 -3.45 2.08 2.65
CA GLY A 48 -4.85 1.82 2.95
C GLY A 48 -5.28 0.40 2.58
N LEU A 49 -4.77 -0.17 1.47
CA LEU A 49 -5.03 -1.57 1.12
C LEU A 49 -4.41 -2.52 2.14
N VAL A 50 -3.17 -2.27 2.53
CA VAL A 50 -2.49 -3.03 3.58
C VAL A 50 -3.27 -2.96 4.89
N ALA A 51 -3.80 -1.80 5.26
CA ALA A 51 -4.61 -1.64 6.47
C ALA A 51 -5.91 -2.47 6.42
N VAL A 52 -6.63 -2.45 5.29
CA VAL A 52 -7.86 -3.24 5.12
C VAL A 52 -7.58 -4.74 5.20
N PHE A 53 -6.57 -5.22 4.48
CA PHE A 53 -6.20 -6.64 4.50
C PHE A 53 -5.63 -7.07 5.86
N SER A 54 -4.95 -6.18 6.58
CA SER A 54 -4.45 -6.47 7.92
C SER A 54 -5.60 -6.60 8.92
N SER A 55 -6.60 -5.72 8.84
CA SER A 55 -7.83 -5.84 9.65
C SER A 55 -8.52 -7.20 9.40
N TRP A 56 -8.64 -7.60 8.14
CA TRP A 56 -9.16 -8.91 7.77
C TRP A 56 -8.31 -10.06 8.33
N ALA A 57 -6.99 -9.98 8.18
CA ALA A 57 -6.04 -10.99 8.66
C ALA A 57 -6.12 -11.18 10.18
N LEU A 58 -6.34 -10.11 10.94
CA LEU A 58 -6.43 -10.14 12.40
C LEU A 58 -7.76 -10.71 12.89
N ARG A 59 -8.87 -10.32 12.25
CA ARG A 59 -10.24 -10.56 12.73
C ARG A 59 -10.91 -11.77 12.11
N ASP A 60 -10.74 -11.99 10.82
CA ASP A 60 -11.50 -12.96 10.04
C ASP A 60 -10.66 -14.17 9.60
N ALA A 61 -9.35 -14.05 9.39
CA ALA A 61 -8.54 -15.20 8.95
C ALA A 61 -8.65 -16.43 9.88
N PRO A 62 -8.65 -16.29 11.23
CA PRO A 62 -8.79 -17.44 12.12
C PRO A 62 -10.13 -18.17 11.98
N SER A 63 -11.22 -17.43 11.73
CA SER A 63 -12.56 -18.04 11.56
C SER A 63 -12.68 -18.85 10.26
N HIS A 64 -11.75 -18.68 9.33
CA HIS A 64 -11.64 -19.47 8.09
C HIS A 64 -10.57 -20.56 8.19
N GLY A 65 -10.06 -20.86 9.39
CA GLY A 65 -9.00 -21.85 9.61
C GLY A 65 -7.64 -21.44 9.02
N LYS A 66 -7.42 -20.15 8.76
CA LYS A 66 -6.14 -19.64 8.24
C LYS A 66 -5.29 -19.05 9.37
N SER A 67 -3.98 -19.28 9.29
CA SER A 67 -3.03 -18.67 10.23
C SER A 67 -3.00 -17.16 10.06
N ARG A 68 -3.20 -16.43 11.17
CA ARG A 68 -3.06 -14.97 11.24
C ARG A 68 -1.71 -14.50 10.70
N ASN A 69 -0.63 -15.19 11.06
CA ASN A 69 0.72 -14.80 10.66
C ASN A 69 0.93 -14.94 9.15
N VAL A 70 0.36 -15.98 8.55
CA VAL A 70 0.40 -16.17 7.08
C VAL A 70 -0.41 -15.10 6.38
N ALA A 71 -1.59 -14.75 6.89
CA ALA A 71 -2.43 -13.70 6.32
C ALA A 71 -1.79 -12.30 6.45
N LEU A 72 -1.11 -12.01 7.56
CA LEU A 72 -0.34 -10.78 7.73
C LEU A 72 0.89 -10.74 6.82
N GLY A 73 1.61 -11.86 6.65
CA GLY A 73 2.71 -11.97 5.69
C GLY A 73 2.25 -11.72 4.25
N PHE A 74 1.12 -12.32 3.84
CA PHE A 74 0.49 -12.04 2.55
C PHE A 74 0.11 -10.56 2.41
N THR A 75 -0.44 -9.97 3.47
CA THR A 75 -0.81 -8.55 3.47
C THR A 75 0.40 -7.64 3.29
N ALA A 76 1.53 -7.93 3.92
CA ALA A 76 2.73 -7.14 3.72
C ALA A 76 3.39 -7.33 2.35
N ALA A 77 3.21 -8.49 1.72
CA ALA A 77 3.67 -8.71 0.35
C ALA A 77 3.03 -7.73 -0.65
N TRP A 78 1.88 -7.13 -0.32
CA TRP A 78 1.28 -6.07 -1.14
C TRP A 78 2.20 -4.86 -1.32
N PHE A 79 3.06 -4.53 -0.35
CA PHE A 79 4.06 -3.47 -0.53
C PHE A 79 5.03 -3.77 -1.68
N LEU A 80 5.35 -5.05 -1.92
CA LEU A 80 6.17 -5.47 -3.06
C LEU A 80 5.39 -5.45 -4.36
N VAL A 81 4.11 -5.82 -4.33
CA VAL A 81 3.23 -5.75 -5.53
C VAL A 81 3.13 -4.31 -6.04
N PHE A 82 3.03 -3.32 -5.15
CA PHE A 82 3.05 -1.90 -5.56
C PHE A 82 4.37 -1.51 -6.23
N PHE A 83 5.51 -1.97 -5.68
CA PHE A 83 6.80 -1.77 -6.33
C PHE A 83 6.81 -2.36 -7.75
N PHE A 84 6.37 -3.61 -7.93
CA PHE A 84 6.33 -4.25 -9.25
C PHE A 84 5.35 -3.57 -10.22
N ALA A 85 4.25 -3.00 -9.73
CA ALA A 85 3.30 -2.27 -10.57
C ALA A 85 3.87 -0.91 -11.05
N VAL A 86 4.60 -0.21 -10.19
CA VAL A 86 5.15 1.13 -10.48
C VAL A 86 6.49 1.07 -11.22
N PHE A 87 7.27 0.01 -11.00
CA PHE A 87 8.60 -0.17 -11.59
C PHE A 87 8.63 -0.03 -13.12
N PRO A 88 7.79 -0.73 -13.91
CA PRO A 88 7.79 -0.59 -15.37
C PRO A 88 7.44 0.82 -15.82
N TYR A 89 6.48 1.46 -15.16
CA TYR A 89 6.05 2.82 -15.46
C TYR A 89 7.21 3.82 -15.29
N LEU A 90 8.00 3.70 -14.23
CA LEU A 90 9.15 4.58 -13.98
C LEU A 90 10.25 4.42 -15.04
N PHE A 91 10.48 3.20 -15.52
CA PHE A 91 11.44 2.94 -16.60
C PHE A 91 10.97 3.54 -17.93
N VAL A 92 9.69 3.37 -18.26
CA VAL A 92 9.09 3.89 -19.50
C VAL A 92 9.09 5.42 -19.51
N THR A 93 8.73 6.06 -18.40
CA THR A 93 8.56 7.52 -18.34
C THR A 93 9.85 8.29 -18.10
N ARG A 94 10.86 7.70 -17.46
CA ARG A 94 12.09 8.40 -17.04
C ARG A 94 13.36 7.88 -17.72
N GLY A 95 13.26 6.82 -18.53
CA GLY A 95 14.41 6.15 -19.14
C GLY A 95 15.21 5.30 -18.13
N VAL A 96 16.19 4.54 -18.63
CA VAL A 96 16.87 3.48 -17.85
C VAL A 96 17.53 4.00 -16.57
N ARG A 97 18.37 5.05 -16.68
CA ARG A 97 19.16 5.54 -15.53
C ARG A 97 18.30 6.23 -14.48
N SER A 98 17.47 7.17 -14.89
CA SER A 98 16.60 7.91 -13.97
C SER A 98 15.44 7.05 -13.44
N GLY A 99 14.94 6.12 -14.26
CA GLY A 99 13.97 5.10 -13.87
C GLY A 99 14.51 4.16 -12.81
N LEU A 100 15.75 3.67 -12.95
CA LEU A 100 16.39 2.84 -11.92
C LEU A 100 16.50 3.58 -10.57
N VAL A 101 16.98 4.83 -10.59
CA VAL A 101 17.10 5.64 -9.36
C VAL A 101 15.74 5.90 -8.72
N ALA A 102 14.72 6.23 -9.52
CA ALA A 102 13.36 6.45 -9.05
C ALA A 102 12.76 5.17 -8.45
N SER A 103 12.96 4.03 -9.10
CA SER A 103 12.51 2.72 -8.62
C SER A 103 13.17 2.34 -7.31
N LEU A 104 14.49 2.55 -7.15
CA LEU A 104 15.18 2.28 -5.89
C LEU A 104 14.66 3.16 -4.76
N ARG A 105 14.44 4.46 -5.01
CA ARG A 105 13.84 5.37 -4.02
C ARG A 105 12.44 4.91 -3.60
N PHE A 106 11.62 4.52 -4.58
CA PHE A 106 10.28 4.01 -4.31
C PHE A 106 10.32 2.71 -3.50
N LEU A 107 11.22 1.78 -3.86
CA LEU A 107 11.44 0.54 -3.11
C LEU A 107 11.87 0.81 -1.67
N SER A 108 12.85 1.69 -1.45
CA SER A 108 13.30 2.06 -0.10
C SER A 108 12.14 2.61 0.73
N LEU A 109 11.25 3.38 0.10
CA LEU A 109 10.08 3.91 0.77
C LEU A 109 9.07 2.80 1.10
N CYS A 110 8.75 1.91 0.17
CA CYS A 110 7.90 0.74 0.42
C CYS A 110 8.44 -0.14 1.56
N LEU A 111 9.76 -0.38 1.58
CA LEU A 111 10.42 -1.12 2.65
C LEU A 111 10.36 -0.37 3.99
N GLY A 112 10.57 0.94 4.00
CA GLY A 112 10.42 1.77 5.19
C GLY A 112 9.02 1.68 5.79
N PHE A 113 7.97 1.74 4.96
CA PHE A 113 6.59 1.54 5.40
C PHE A 113 6.32 0.12 5.90
N ALA A 114 6.84 -0.91 5.23
CA ALA A 114 6.72 -2.29 5.69
C ALA A 114 7.41 -2.49 7.05
N ILE A 115 8.60 -1.92 7.24
CA ILE A 115 9.33 -1.97 8.51
C ILE A 115 8.56 -1.23 9.60
N LEU A 116 8.03 -0.03 9.34
CA LEU A 116 7.21 0.68 10.32
C LEU A 116 5.96 -0.13 10.68
N TRP A 117 5.31 -0.75 9.68
CA TRP A 117 4.11 -1.54 9.86
C TRP A 117 4.32 -2.77 10.75
N PHE A 118 5.44 -3.48 10.57
CA PHE A 118 5.78 -4.64 11.41
C PHE A 118 6.47 -4.27 12.72
N GLY A 119 7.35 -3.27 12.67
CA GLY A 119 8.24 -2.88 13.75
C GLY A 119 7.53 -2.10 14.84
N VAL A 120 6.63 -1.18 14.49
CA VAL A 120 5.90 -0.38 15.49
C VAL A 120 5.05 -1.29 16.39
N PRO A 121 4.18 -2.18 15.89
CA PRO A 121 3.41 -3.07 16.76
C PRO A 121 4.29 -3.99 17.60
N ALA A 122 5.39 -4.51 17.05
CA ALA A 122 6.29 -5.42 17.77
C ALA A 122 7.07 -4.74 18.90
N VAL A 123 7.39 -3.45 18.76
CA VAL A 123 8.03 -2.65 19.81
C VAL A 123 7.01 -2.30 20.89
N PHE A 124 5.82 -1.83 20.50
CA PHE A 124 4.77 -1.48 21.45
C PHE A 124 4.25 -2.69 22.25
N SER A 125 4.13 -3.88 21.64
CA SER A 125 3.73 -5.11 22.35
C SER A 125 4.78 -5.66 23.32
N ARG A 126 6.00 -5.10 23.31
CA ARG A 126 7.06 -5.46 24.26
C ARG A 126 7.20 -4.42 25.39
N LEU A 127 6.69 -3.21 25.17
CA LEU A 127 6.76 -2.10 26.11
C LEU A 127 5.51 -1.98 26.99
N PHE A 128 4.40 -2.59 26.56
CA PHE A 128 3.10 -2.64 27.25
C PHE A 128 2.61 -4.09 27.28
#